data_AF-A0A258R412-F1
#
_entry.id   AF-A0A258R412-F1
#
_cell.length_a   1.000
_cell.length_b   1.000
_cell.length_c   1.000
_cell.angle_alpha   90.00
_cell.angle_beta   90.00
_cell.angle_gamma   90.00
#
_symmetry.space_group_name_H-M   'P 1'
#
loop_
_entity.id
_entity.type
_entity.pdbx_description
1 polymer ?
#
loop_
_entity_poly.entity_id
_entity_poly.type
_entity_poly.pdbx_seq_one_letter_code
_entity_poly.pdbx_strand_id
1 'polypeptide(L)'
;MAFWQTNERWLTQAEQVYGVPAEIVIGIVGVETLYGQHMGGYRVIDALATLSFDFPVGRKDRSAFFKDELEQWLVLSHRERQDPVALKGSYAGALGLPQFMPSSVIKYAVDFDGDGHIDLHTNGADVIGSVAHYLAEFGWQRGLPTHLAVAAPTDTSERAALLAPDILPSFTAQQFIEHGAVFGSEAELARVGGPTPLALVELQNGDAAPSHVAGTANFYAITRYNWSSYYAMAVIELGAAVRRAR
;
A
#
# COMPACT_ATOMS: atom_id res chain seq x y z
N MET A 1 -9.10 15.65 5.15
CA MET A 1 -10.38 15.83 5.88
C MET A 1 -11.59 15.60 4.99
N ALA A 2 -11.79 16.38 3.92
CA ALA A 2 -12.98 16.27 3.05
C ALA A 2 -13.25 14.84 2.53
N PHE A 3 -12.24 14.17 1.96
CA PHE A 3 -12.41 12.80 1.43
C PHE A 3 -12.88 11.80 2.50
N TRP A 4 -12.36 11.89 3.73
CA TRP A 4 -12.82 11.04 4.84
C TRP A 4 -14.29 11.30 5.16
N GLN A 5 -14.65 12.57 5.36
CA GLN A 5 -16.01 12.97 5.77
C GLN A 5 -17.05 12.58 4.72
N THR A 6 -16.76 12.78 3.44
CA THR A 6 -17.65 12.40 2.34
C THR A 6 -17.89 10.89 2.26
N ASN A 7 -16.91 10.08 2.68
CA ASN A 7 -16.93 8.63 2.50
C ASN A 7 -16.96 7.85 3.82
N GLU A 8 -17.34 8.48 4.93
CA GLU A 8 -17.25 7.90 6.28
C GLU A 8 -18.02 6.58 6.40
N ARG A 9 -19.20 6.48 5.76
CA ARG A 9 -19.97 5.23 5.72
C ARG A 9 -19.19 4.08 5.08
N TRP A 10 -18.50 4.36 3.98
CA TRP A 10 -17.79 3.35 3.18
C TRP A 10 -16.50 2.93 3.86
N LEU A 11 -15.78 3.87 4.47
CA LEU A 11 -14.62 3.57 5.31
C LEU A 11 -14.99 2.65 6.47
N THR A 12 -16.11 2.95 7.14
CA THR A 12 -16.61 2.14 8.27
C THR A 12 -16.99 0.73 7.79
N GLN A 13 -17.71 0.62 6.67
CA GLN A 13 -18.11 -0.66 6.11
C GLN A 13 -16.91 -1.49 5.64
N ALA A 14 -15.94 -0.88 4.95
CA ALA A 14 -14.73 -1.55 4.49
C ALA A 14 -13.87 -2.05 5.66
N GLU A 15 -13.76 -1.27 6.74
CA GLU A 15 -13.08 -1.71 7.97
C GLU A 15 -13.80 -2.92 8.60
N GLN A 16 -15.14 -2.92 8.61
CA GLN A 16 -15.92 -4.05 9.13
C GLN A 16 -15.74 -5.31 8.28
N VAL A 17 -15.74 -5.19 6.95
CA VAL A 17 -15.62 -6.32 6.02
C VAL A 17 -14.19 -6.85 5.97
N TYR A 18 -13.22 -5.98 5.69
CA TYR A 18 -11.84 -6.38 5.40
C TYR A 18 -10.90 -6.26 6.60
N GLY A 19 -11.30 -5.61 7.70
CA GLY A 19 -10.47 -5.44 8.88
C GLY A 19 -9.34 -4.42 8.73
N VAL A 20 -9.32 -3.67 7.62
CA VAL A 20 -8.36 -2.60 7.33
C VAL A 20 -8.88 -1.29 7.91
N PRO A 21 -8.16 -0.64 8.85
CA PRO A 21 -8.60 0.62 9.43
C PRO A 21 -8.78 1.72 8.39
N ALA A 22 -9.81 2.54 8.58
CA ALA A 22 -10.11 3.67 7.70
C ALA A 22 -8.89 4.58 7.44
N GLU A 23 -8.05 4.83 8.44
CA GLU A 23 -6.87 5.67 8.29
C GLU A 23 -5.82 5.10 7.33
N ILE A 24 -5.73 3.79 7.19
CA ILE A 24 -4.78 3.16 6.26
C ILE A 24 -5.24 3.36 4.83
N VAL A 25 -6.53 3.16 4.56
CA VAL A 25 -7.14 3.43 3.25
C VAL A 25 -6.93 4.90 2.86
N ILE A 26 -7.14 5.80 3.82
CA ILE A 26 -6.95 7.25 3.65
C ILE A 26 -5.49 7.59 3.39
N GLY A 27 -4.56 6.97 4.13
CA GLY A 27 -3.13 7.12 3.91
C GLY A 27 -2.73 6.73 2.49
N ILE A 28 -3.20 5.58 2.00
CA ILE A 28 -2.92 5.12 0.63
C ILE A 28 -3.46 6.10 -0.40
N VAL A 29 -4.75 6.43 -0.37
CA VAL A 29 -5.36 7.32 -1.37
C VAL A 29 -4.73 8.73 -1.32
N GLY A 30 -4.33 9.18 -0.14
CA GLY A 30 -3.63 10.45 0.05
C GLY A 30 -2.23 10.46 -0.54
N VAL A 31 -1.44 9.41 -0.31
CA VAL A 31 -0.09 9.27 -0.87
C VAL A 31 -0.12 9.07 -2.39
N GLU A 32 -1.03 8.26 -2.90
CA GLU A 32 -1.09 7.91 -4.32
C GLU A 32 -1.47 9.11 -5.21
N THR A 33 -2.49 9.88 -4.81
CA THR A 33 -3.09 10.88 -5.71
C THR A 33 -3.44 12.20 -5.07
N LEU A 34 -3.08 12.40 -3.79
CA LEU A 34 -3.55 13.54 -3.00
C LEU A 34 -5.08 13.64 -3.06
N TYR A 35 -5.75 12.50 -2.87
CA TYR A 35 -7.22 12.39 -2.92
C TYR A 35 -7.80 12.83 -4.27
N GLY A 36 -7.16 12.43 -5.38
CA GLY A 36 -7.62 12.68 -6.74
C GLY A 36 -7.06 13.93 -7.43
N GLN A 37 -6.26 14.76 -6.76
CA GLN A 37 -5.64 15.94 -7.39
C GLN A 37 -4.58 15.56 -8.44
N HIS A 38 -3.93 14.40 -8.28
CA HIS A 38 -2.88 13.91 -9.16
C HIS A 38 -3.11 12.45 -9.56
N MET A 39 -4.09 12.20 -10.44
CA MET A 39 -4.38 10.84 -10.95
C MET A 39 -3.59 10.48 -12.22
N GLY A 40 -2.77 11.40 -12.72
CA GLY A 40 -2.04 11.28 -13.97
C GLY A 40 -2.75 11.93 -15.16
N GLY A 41 -1.97 12.22 -16.20
CA GLY A 41 -2.42 13.00 -17.36
C GLY A 41 -2.34 12.25 -18.70
N TYR A 42 -1.83 11.02 -18.70
CA TYR A 42 -1.62 10.23 -19.90
C TYR A 42 -2.84 9.37 -20.18
N ARG A 43 -3.22 9.19 -21.44
CA ARG A 43 -4.20 8.16 -21.78
C ARG A 43 -3.60 6.81 -21.43
N VAL A 44 -4.36 5.96 -20.75
CA VAL A 44 -3.87 4.66 -20.25
C VAL A 44 -3.39 3.80 -21.42
N ILE A 45 -4.16 3.79 -22.51
CA ILE A 45 -3.79 3.08 -23.73
C ILE A 45 -2.45 3.55 -24.31
N ASP A 46 -2.14 4.85 -24.27
CA ASP A 46 -0.88 5.39 -24.80
C ASP A 46 0.29 4.93 -23.95
N ALA A 47 0.16 5.04 -22.62
CA ALA A 47 1.18 4.62 -21.68
C ALA A 47 1.48 3.12 -21.82
N LEU A 48 0.45 2.28 -21.77
CA LEU A 48 0.59 0.83 -21.84
C LEU A 48 1.08 0.35 -23.21
N ALA A 49 0.57 0.91 -24.32
CA ALA A 49 1.04 0.55 -25.65
C ALA A 49 2.51 0.96 -25.86
N THR A 50 2.89 2.16 -25.43
CA THR A 50 4.29 2.63 -25.50
C THR A 50 5.20 1.70 -24.70
N LEU A 51 4.87 1.40 -23.45
CA LEU A 51 5.70 0.54 -22.61
C LEU A 51 5.69 -0.94 -23.05
N SER A 52 4.67 -1.38 -23.79
CA SER A 52 4.60 -2.72 -24.35
C SER A 52 5.45 -2.90 -25.60
N PHE A 53 5.51 -1.87 -26.46
CA PHE A 53 6.05 -1.98 -27.82
C PHE A 53 7.31 -1.16 -28.08
N ASP A 54 7.55 -0.13 -27.27
CA ASP A 54 8.70 0.78 -27.36
C ASP A 54 9.25 1.09 -25.95
N PHE A 55 9.61 0.02 -25.22
CA PHE A 55 10.08 0.15 -23.84
C PHE A 55 11.45 0.88 -23.79
N PRO A 56 11.64 1.86 -22.87
CA PRO A 56 12.86 2.66 -22.81
C PRO A 56 14.16 1.85 -22.67
N VAL A 57 15.14 2.18 -23.51
CA VAL A 57 16.50 1.61 -23.47
C VAL A 57 17.24 2.04 -22.19
N GLY A 58 18.14 1.19 -21.68
CA GLY A 58 18.95 1.47 -20.49
C GLY A 58 18.26 1.10 -19.17
N ARG A 59 17.10 0.45 -19.23
CA ARG A 59 16.40 -0.14 -18.07
C ARG A 59 16.24 -1.63 -18.26
N LYS A 60 15.97 -2.36 -17.17
CA LYS A 60 15.56 -3.76 -17.24
C LYS A 60 14.27 -3.84 -18.06
N ASP A 61 14.27 -4.62 -19.13
CA ASP A 61 13.12 -4.77 -20.01
C ASP A 61 11.91 -5.32 -19.23
N ARG A 62 10.80 -4.58 -19.32
CA ARG A 62 9.50 -4.93 -18.74
C ARG A 62 8.39 -4.97 -19.78
N SER A 63 8.72 -4.95 -21.07
CA SER A 63 7.74 -4.97 -22.17
C SER A 63 6.72 -6.12 -22.04
N ALA A 64 7.15 -7.31 -21.61
CA ALA A 64 6.26 -8.44 -21.36
C ALA A 64 5.24 -8.18 -20.23
N PHE A 65 5.66 -7.52 -19.15
CA PHE A 65 4.75 -7.10 -18.07
C PHE A 65 3.73 -6.08 -18.59
N PHE A 66 4.18 -5.07 -19.34
CA PHE A 66 3.26 -4.06 -19.85
C PHE A 66 2.31 -4.59 -20.94
N LYS A 67 2.70 -5.63 -21.68
CA LYS A 67 1.79 -6.34 -22.60
C LYS A 67 0.66 -7.04 -21.86
N ASP A 68 0.96 -7.68 -20.72
CA ASP A 68 -0.08 -8.26 -19.85
C ASP A 68 -0.99 -7.15 -19.32
N GLU A 69 -0.43 -6.05 -18.80
CA GLU A 69 -1.25 -4.91 -18.33
C GLU A 69 -2.10 -4.28 -19.44
N LEU A 70 -1.60 -4.21 -20.67
CA LEU A 70 -2.35 -3.75 -21.84
C LEU A 70 -3.51 -4.69 -22.17
N GLU A 71 -3.29 -6.01 -22.10
CA GLU A 71 -4.34 -7.01 -22.26
C GLU A 71 -5.42 -6.82 -21.17
N GLN A 72 -5.02 -6.76 -19.91
CA GLN A 72 -5.94 -6.55 -18.78
C GLN A 72 -6.71 -5.24 -18.92
N TRP A 73 -6.09 -4.17 -19.45
CA TRP A 73 -6.76 -2.91 -19.72
C TRP A 73 -7.88 -3.03 -20.75
N LEU A 74 -7.63 -3.74 -21.86
CA LEU A 74 -8.63 -3.96 -22.90
C LEU A 74 -9.78 -4.84 -22.40
N VAL A 75 -9.47 -5.88 -21.63
CA VAL A 75 -10.47 -6.74 -20.97
C VAL A 75 -11.34 -5.92 -20.01
N LEU A 76 -10.71 -5.11 -19.16
CA LEU A 76 -11.40 -4.23 -18.21
C LEU A 76 -12.32 -3.25 -18.94
N SER A 77 -11.79 -2.54 -19.96
CA SER A 77 -12.56 -1.56 -20.73
C SER A 77 -13.78 -2.20 -21.39
N HIS A 78 -13.63 -3.43 -21.92
CA HIS A 78 -14.75 -4.17 -22.47
C HIS A 78 -15.79 -4.54 -21.40
N ARG A 79 -15.34 -5.06 -20.26
CA ARG A 79 -16.22 -5.47 -19.14
C ARG A 79 -17.04 -4.31 -18.60
N GLU A 80 -16.39 -3.17 -18.36
CA GLU A 80 -17.02 -1.96 -17.82
C GLU A 80 -17.71 -1.10 -18.90
N ARG A 81 -17.68 -1.54 -20.17
CA ARG A 81 -18.24 -0.80 -21.33
C ARG A 81 -17.68 0.62 -21.45
N GLN A 82 -16.41 0.79 -21.12
CA GLN A 82 -15.68 2.06 -21.17
C GLN A 82 -14.93 2.19 -22.50
N ASP A 83 -14.75 3.43 -22.96
CA ASP A 83 -13.88 3.71 -24.11
C ASP A 83 -12.41 3.57 -23.68
N PRO A 84 -11.67 2.55 -24.20
CA PRO A 84 -10.29 2.29 -23.80
C PRO A 84 -9.33 3.43 -24.15
N VAL A 85 -9.72 4.37 -25.03
CA VAL A 85 -8.89 5.52 -25.40
C VAL A 85 -9.23 6.81 -24.66
N ALA A 86 -10.28 6.83 -23.83
CA ALA A 86 -10.71 8.04 -23.14
C ALA A 86 -10.06 8.21 -21.75
N LEU A 87 -9.85 7.08 -21.04
CA LEU A 87 -9.44 7.11 -19.64
C LEU A 87 -7.96 7.45 -19.47
N LYS A 88 -7.69 8.21 -18.41
CA LYS A 88 -6.36 8.73 -18.07
C LYS A 88 -5.82 8.06 -16.81
N GLY A 89 -4.51 8.00 -16.74
CA GLY A 89 -3.78 7.42 -15.63
C GLY A 89 -2.35 7.93 -15.57
N SER A 90 -1.54 7.24 -14.77
CA SER A 90 -0.13 7.53 -14.64
C SER A 90 0.62 7.25 -15.95
N TYR A 91 1.87 7.71 -16.01
CA TYR A 91 2.77 7.41 -17.12
C TYR A 91 3.06 5.90 -17.27
N ALA A 92 2.77 5.10 -16.24
CA ALA A 92 2.93 3.64 -16.24
C ALA A 92 1.60 2.90 -16.45
N GLY A 93 0.48 3.61 -16.62
CA GLY A 93 -0.85 3.03 -16.82
C GLY A 93 -1.61 2.71 -15.52
N ALA A 94 -1.20 3.26 -14.38
CA ALA A 94 -1.92 3.12 -13.12
C ALA A 94 -3.21 3.97 -13.10
N LEU A 95 -4.28 3.43 -12.52
CA LEU A 95 -5.65 3.89 -12.67
C LEU A 95 -6.21 4.53 -11.40
N GLY A 96 -6.76 5.73 -11.54
CA GLY A 96 -7.66 6.36 -10.57
C GLY A 96 -7.03 6.77 -9.26
N LEU A 97 -7.89 7.01 -8.26
CA LEU A 97 -7.49 7.36 -6.90
C LEU A 97 -6.53 6.35 -6.24
N PRO A 98 -6.70 5.02 -6.42
CA PRO A 98 -5.80 4.04 -5.80
C PRO A 98 -4.56 3.74 -6.64
N GLN A 99 -4.42 4.30 -7.85
CA GLN A 99 -3.31 4.00 -8.76
C GLN A 99 -3.11 2.48 -9.00
N PHE A 100 -4.20 1.74 -9.17
CA PHE A 100 -4.13 0.32 -9.50
C PHE A 100 -3.65 0.11 -10.93
N MET A 101 -2.72 -0.82 -11.11
CA MET A 101 -2.46 -1.38 -12.45
C MET A 101 -3.71 -2.14 -12.94
N PRO A 102 -3.97 -2.20 -14.26
CA PRO A 102 -5.12 -2.92 -14.81
C PRO A 102 -5.27 -4.35 -14.28
N SER A 103 -4.18 -5.10 -14.15
CA SER A 103 -4.20 -6.46 -13.59
C SER A 103 -4.63 -6.49 -12.12
N SER A 104 -4.27 -5.47 -11.34
CA SER A 104 -4.74 -5.29 -9.96
C SER A 104 -6.23 -4.96 -9.91
N VAL A 105 -6.74 -4.17 -10.87
CA VAL A 105 -8.19 -3.90 -10.96
C VAL A 105 -8.96 -5.20 -11.21
N ILE A 106 -8.53 -6.01 -12.17
CA ILE A 106 -9.17 -7.27 -12.49
C ILE A 106 -9.22 -8.23 -11.29
N LYS A 107 -8.14 -8.27 -10.49
CA LYS A 107 -8.00 -9.23 -9.37
C LYS A 107 -8.62 -8.76 -8.06
N TYR A 108 -8.51 -7.46 -7.77
CA TYR A 108 -8.72 -6.96 -6.41
C TYR A 108 -9.74 -5.83 -6.32
N ALA A 109 -10.10 -5.18 -7.43
CA ALA A 109 -11.13 -4.16 -7.34
C ALA A 109 -12.51 -4.79 -7.10
N VAL A 110 -13.33 -4.11 -6.33
CA VAL A 110 -14.67 -4.55 -5.93
C VAL A 110 -15.68 -3.44 -6.22
N ASP A 111 -16.82 -3.83 -6.75
CA ASP A 111 -18.05 -3.01 -6.78
C ASP A 111 -18.58 -2.98 -5.35
N PHE A 112 -18.29 -1.91 -4.62
CA PHE A 112 -18.49 -1.86 -3.18
C PHE A 112 -19.83 -1.25 -2.78
N ASP A 113 -20.48 -0.50 -3.67
CA ASP A 113 -21.84 0.01 -3.47
C ASP A 113 -22.92 -0.83 -4.18
N GLY A 114 -22.53 -1.78 -5.02
CA GLY A 114 -23.40 -2.77 -5.65
C GLY A 114 -24.15 -2.25 -6.86
N ASP A 115 -23.62 -1.23 -7.55
CA ASP A 115 -24.26 -0.63 -8.73
C ASP A 115 -24.03 -1.42 -10.03
N GLY A 116 -23.18 -2.46 -9.97
CA GLY A 116 -22.82 -3.32 -11.09
C GLY A 116 -21.58 -2.88 -11.85
N HIS A 117 -20.89 -1.82 -11.40
CA HIS A 117 -19.71 -1.25 -12.02
C HIS A 117 -18.55 -1.09 -11.04
N ILE A 118 -17.33 -1.01 -11.57
CA ILE A 118 -16.14 -0.66 -10.77
C ILE A 118 -15.58 0.66 -11.30
N ASP A 119 -15.76 1.74 -10.54
CA ASP A 119 -15.21 3.07 -10.85
C ASP A 119 -14.19 3.55 -9.81
N LEU A 120 -12.91 3.32 -10.11
CA LEU A 120 -11.80 3.78 -9.27
C LEU A 120 -11.41 5.25 -9.47
N HIS A 121 -12.11 5.99 -10.34
CA HIS A 121 -11.81 7.40 -10.65
C HIS A 121 -12.71 8.38 -9.92
N THR A 122 -13.99 8.05 -9.73
CA THR A 122 -14.94 8.98 -9.11
C THR A 122 -15.78 8.36 -8.01
N ASN A 123 -15.96 7.03 -7.99
CA ASN A 123 -16.71 6.36 -6.94
C ASN A 123 -15.85 6.10 -5.69
N GLY A 124 -16.12 6.86 -4.63
CA GLY A 124 -15.44 6.67 -3.34
C GLY A 124 -15.67 5.30 -2.70
N ALA A 125 -16.84 4.67 -2.94
CA ALA A 125 -17.14 3.34 -2.41
C ALA A 125 -16.17 2.31 -2.98
N ASP A 126 -16.06 2.24 -4.31
CA ASP A 126 -15.21 1.28 -5.01
C ASP A 126 -13.74 1.50 -4.70
N VAL A 127 -13.30 2.76 -4.64
CA VAL A 127 -11.92 3.10 -4.25
C VAL A 127 -11.61 2.54 -2.85
N ILE A 128 -12.48 2.80 -1.87
CA ILE A 128 -12.26 2.38 -0.49
C ILE A 128 -12.34 0.86 -0.34
N GLY A 129 -13.36 0.24 -0.93
CA GLY A 129 -13.55 -1.20 -0.93
C GLY A 129 -12.37 -1.93 -1.57
N SER A 130 -11.91 -1.44 -2.73
CA SER A 130 -10.82 -2.04 -3.49
C SER A 130 -9.47 -1.93 -2.78
N VAL A 131 -9.16 -0.79 -2.16
CA VAL A 131 -7.93 -0.62 -1.37
C VAL A 131 -7.93 -1.56 -0.15
N ALA A 132 -9.06 -1.63 0.56
CA ALA A 132 -9.18 -2.48 1.73
C ALA A 132 -9.14 -3.97 1.38
N HIS A 133 -9.82 -4.37 0.30
CA HIS A 133 -9.79 -5.73 -0.22
C HIS A 133 -8.38 -6.14 -0.65
N TYR A 134 -7.66 -5.27 -1.37
CA TYR A 134 -6.28 -5.52 -1.77
C TYR A 134 -5.39 -5.82 -0.56
N LEU A 135 -5.42 -4.98 0.47
CA LEU A 135 -4.60 -5.22 1.66
C LEU A 135 -4.99 -6.53 2.37
N ALA A 136 -6.28 -6.87 2.44
CA ALA A 136 -6.74 -8.15 2.98
C ALA A 136 -6.19 -9.35 2.19
N GLU A 137 -6.26 -9.31 0.86
CA GLU A 137 -5.70 -10.35 -0.02
C GLU A 137 -4.17 -10.47 0.10
N PHE A 138 -3.49 -9.37 0.43
CA PHE A 138 -2.06 -9.32 0.68
C PHE A 138 -1.67 -9.57 2.15
N GLY A 139 -2.56 -10.18 2.92
CA GLY A 139 -2.25 -10.74 4.24
C GLY A 139 -2.43 -9.77 5.41
N TRP A 140 -3.19 -8.69 5.23
CA TRP A 140 -3.56 -7.82 6.34
C TRP A 140 -4.31 -8.59 7.43
N GLN A 141 -3.88 -8.40 8.67
CA GLN A 141 -4.41 -9.05 9.87
C GLN A 141 -5.16 -8.04 10.72
N ARG A 142 -6.46 -8.28 10.93
CA ARG A 142 -7.31 -7.41 11.76
C ARG A 142 -6.74 -7.27 13.17
N GLY A 143 -6.60 -6.03 13.63
CA GLY A 143 -6.18 -5.70 14.99
C GLY A 143 -4.68 -5.77 15.26
N LEU A 144 -3.88 -6.35 14.36
CA LEU A 144 -2.42 -6.33 14.43
C LEU A 144 -1.93 -4.89 14.13
N PRO A 145 -1.07 -4.28 14.96
CA PRO A 145 -0.49 -2.98 14.63
C PRO A 145 0.37 -3.09 13.36
N THR A 146 0.53 -2.00 12.61
CA THR A 146 1.44 -2.01 11.45
C THR A 146 2.89 -2.21 11.91
N HIS A 147 3.32 -1.52 12.95
CA HIS A 147 4.66 -1.62 13.49
C HIS A 147 4.70 -1.34 14.99
N LEU A 148 5.82 -1.67 15.62
CA LEU A 148 6.14 -1.33 17.01
C LEU A 148 7.34 -0.37 17.06
N ALA A 149 7.37 0.49 18.07
CA ALA A 149 8.57 1.26 18.39
C ALA A 149 9.68 0.35 18.91
N VAL A 150 10.89 0.50 18.37
CA VAL A 150 12.05 -0.29 18.76
C VAL A 150 13.32 0.54 18.68
N ALA A 151 14.18 0.42 19.68
CA ALA A 151 15.57 0.84 19.59
C ALA A 151 16.37 -0.31 18.99
N ALA A 152 17.02 -0.06 17.85
CA ALA A 152 17.87 -1.05 17.20
C ALA A 152 19.09 -1.40 18.06
N PRO A 153 19.70 -2.59 17.86
CA PRO A 153 20.93 -2.96 18.54
C PRO A 153 22.03 -1.91 18.38
N THR A 154 22.77 -1.66 19.46
CA THR A 154 23.96 -0.79 19.44
C THR A 154 25.16 -1.50 18.80
N ASP A 155 25.24 -2.82 18.94
CA ASP A 155 26.20 -3.64 18.20
C ASP A 155 25.85 -3.64 16.71
N THR A 156 26.85 -3.33 15.88
CA THR A 156 26.65 -3.15 14.44
C THR A 156 26.44 -4.48 13.72
N SER A 157 27.05 -5.58 14.20
CA SER A 157 26.86 -6.90 13.61
C SER A 157 25.46 -7.42 13.90
N GLU A 158 24.99 -7.28 15.14
CA GLU A 158 23.63 -7.69 15.53
C GLU A 158 22.57 -6.86 14.80
N ARG A 159 22.78 -5.54 14.68
CA ARG A 159 21.89 -4.68 13.89
C ARG A 159 21.87 -5.09 12.43
N ALA A 160 23.03 -5.37 11.82
CA ALA A 160 23.10 -5.81 10.43
C ALA A 160 22.39 -7.15 10.20
N ALA A 161 22.44 -8.08 11.17
CA ALA A 161 21.71 -9.34 11.10
C ALA A 161 20.19 -9.14 11.05
N LEU A 162 19.65 -8.26 11.91
CA LEU A 162 18.22 -7.93 11.92
C LEU A 162 17.76 -7.17 10.66
N LEU A 163 18.63 -6.33 10.08
CA LEU A 163 18.33 -5.58 8.84
C LEU A 163 18.45 -6.40 7.56
N ALA A 164 19.13 -7.56 7.59
CA ALA A 164 19.44 -8.34 6.39
C ALA A 164 18.20 -8.77 5.56
N PRO A 165 17.05 -9.13 6.17
CA PRO A 165 15.83 -9.47 5.42
C PRO A 165 15.07 -8.27 4.85
N ASP A 166 15.55 -7.03 5.09
CA ASP A 166 14.90 -5.79 4.69
C ASP A 166 13.45 -5.70 5.22
N ILE A 167 12.46 -5.57 4.33
CA ILE A 167 11.05 -5.35 4.69
C ILE A 167 10.34 -6.66 5.10
N LEU A 168 10.95 -7.82 4.87
CA LEU A 168 10.32 -9.12 5.11
C LEU A 168 10.30 -9.47 6.62
N PRO A 169 9.13 -9.64 7.26
CA PRO A 169 9.06 -10.04 8.66
C PRO A 169 9.65 -11.44 8.86
N SER A 170 10.75 -11.53 9.62
CA SER A 170 11.62 -12.72 9.66
C SER A 170 12.02 -13.17 11.06
N PHE A 171 11.94 -12.29 12.05
CA PHE A 171 12.37 -12.59 13.42
C PHE A 171 11.25 -12.34 14.42
N THR A 172 11.12 -13.20 15.42
CA THR A 172 10.20 -12.97 16.53
C THR A 172 10.70 -11.85 17.44
N ALA A 173 9.83 -11.29 18.27
CA ALA A 173 10.22 -10.31 19.28
C ALA A 173 11.31 -10.82 20.25
N GLN A 174 11.30 -12.11 20.58
CA GLN A 174 12.34 -12.70 21.41
C GLN A 174 13.70 -12.65 20.71
N GLN A 175 13.76 -12.98 19.43
CA GLN A 175 15.00 -12.91 18.65
C GLN A 175 15.51 -11.47 18.54
N PHE A 176 14.61 -10.48 18.39
CA PHE A 176 14.99 -9.06 18.47
C PHE A 176 15.71 -8.74 19.79
N ILE A 177 15.18 -9.22 20.92
CA ILE A 177 15.77 -9.02 22.26
C ILE A 177 17.11 -9.75 22.40
N GLU A 178 17.22 -10.98 21.88
CA GLU A 178 18.46 -11.75 21.86
C GLU A 178 19.58 -11.04 21.05
N HIS A 179 19.20 -10.37 19.96
CA HIS A 179 20.07 -9.49 19.18
C HIS A 179 20.31 -8.12 19.83
N GLY A 180 19.75 -7.85 21.02
CA GLY A 180 19.98 -6.61 21.78
C GLY A 180 19.09 -5.42 21.40
N ALA A 181 17.99 -5.64 20.66
CA ALA A 181 16.99 -4.61 20.41
C ALA A 181 16.09 -4.40 21.64
N VAL A 182 15.61 -3.17 21.84
CA VAL A 182 14.76 -2.81 22.98
C VAL A 182 13.43 -2.27 22.47
N PHE A 183 12.32 -2.94 22.80
CA PHE A 183 10.98 -2.46 22.44
C PHE A 183 10.54 -1.31 23.35
N GLY A 184 9.81 -0.35 22.78
CA GLY A 184 9.38 0.85 23.51
C GLY A 184 8.30 0.60 24.57
N SER A 185 7.53 -0.49 24.47
CA SER A 185 6.41 -0.79 25.37
C SER A 185 6.11 -2.28 25.44
N GLU A 186 6.09 -2.84 26.65
CA GLU A 186 5.63 -4.22 26.89
C GLU A 186 4.15 -4.43 26.52
N ALA A 187 3.32 -3.41 26.72
CA ALA A 187 1.91 -3.47 26.39
C ALA A 187 1.68 -3.51 24.87
N GLU A 188 2.48 -2.79 24.08
CA GLU A 188 2.42 -2.86 22.61
C GLU A 188 2.97 -4.19 22.10
N LEU A 189 4.03 -4.71 22.74
CA LEU A 189 4.57 -6.02 22.41
C LEU A 189 3.55 -7.14 22.66
N ALA A 190 2.79 -7.05 23.75
CA ALA A 190 1.71 -7.99 24.05
C ALA A 190 0.58 -7.97 23.00
N ARG A 191 0.37 -6.85 22.29
CA ARG A 191 -0.64 -6.74 21.21
C ARG A 191 -0.28 -7.51 19.94
N VAL A 192 1.00 -7.72 19.70
CA VAL A 192 1.45 -8.52 18.54
C VAL A 192 1.23 -10.01 18.82
N GLY A 193 1.43 -10.45 20.06
CA GLY A 193 1.11 -11.80 20.54
C GLY A 193 1.91 -12.93 19.86
N GLY A 194 2.16 -14.01 20.60
CA GLY A 194 2.79 -15.24 20.08
C GLY A 194 4.14 -15.03 19.36
N PRO A 195 4.58 -16.01 18.56
CA PRO A 195 5.80 -15.92 17.74
C PRO A 195 5.51 -15.21 16.41
N THR A 196 4.92 -14.01 16.45
CA THR A 196 4.66 -13.22 15.23
C THR A 196 5.99 -12.66 14.69
N PRO A 197 6.34 -12.91 13.43
CA PRO A 197 7.54 -12.36 12.83
C PRO A 197 7.46 -10.84 12.63
N LEU A 198 8.60 -10.19 12.79
CA LEU A 198 8.84 -8.76 12.66
C LEU A 198 10.03 -8.53 11.73
N ALA A 199 10.04 -7.38 11.05
CA ALA A 199 11.16 -6.87 10.25
C ALA A 199 11.75 -5.66 10.95
N LEU A 200 13.07 -5.60 11.11
CA LEU A 200 13.71 -4.35 11.55
C LEU A 200 13.80 -3.44 10.33
N VAL A 201 13.11 -2.31 10.38
CA VAL A 201 13.09 -1.34 9.29
C VAL A 201 13.85 -0.11 9.74
N GLU A 202 14.83 0.32 8.94
CA GLU A 202 15.58 1.56 9.13
C GLU A 202 15.14 2.61 8.10
N LEU A 203 14.88 3.83 8.57
CA LEU A 203 14.48 4.96 7.75
C LEU A 203 15.51 6.07 7.93
N GLN A 204 16.06 6.54 6.82
CA GLN A 204 17.03 7.63 6.80
C GLN A 204 16.30 8.98 6.85
N ASN A 205 16.71 9.86 7.76
CA ASN A 205 16.06 11.14 8.04
C ASN A 205 16.89 12.33 7.54
N GLY A 206 17.61 12.16 6.42
CA GLY A 206 18.56 13.14 5.91
C GLY A 206 19.76 13.28 6.84
N ASP A 207 20.00 14.48 7.36
CA ASP A 207 21.11 14.77 8.28
C ASP A 207 20.83 14.32 9.73
N ALA A 208 19.56 13.99 10.05
CA ALA A 208 19.19 13.49 11.36
C ALA A 208 19.46 11.98 11.49
N ALA A 209 19.56 11.51 12.74
CA ALA A 209 19.76 10.09 13.02
C ALA A 209 18.64 9.23 12.38
N PRO A 210 18.96 8.03 11.87
CA PRO A 210 17.96 7.11 11.37
C PRO A 210 16.94 6.74 12.45
N SER A 211 15.71 6.49 12.04
CA SER A 211 14.67 5.93 12.90
C SER A 211 14.48 4.45 12.59
N HIS A 212 14.06 3.70 13.61
CA HIS A 212 13.82 2.27 13.50
C HIS A 212 12.42 1.92 13.96
N VAL A 213 11.79 0.99 13.25
CA VAL A 213 10.53 0.37 13.63
C VAL A 213 10.61 -1.14 13.46
N ALA A 214 9.87 -1.89 14.26
CA ALA A 214 9.67 -3.31 14.05
C ALA A 214 8.37 -3.51 13.26
N GLY A 215 8.49 -3.67 11.94
CA GLY A 215 7.35 -3.85 11.03
C GLY A 215 6.72 -5.23 11.16
N THR A 216 5.39 -5.29 11.27
CA THR A 216 4.63 -6.55 11.33
C THR A 216 4.21 -7.01 9.93
N ALA A 217 3.43 -8.10 9.85
CA ALA A 217 2.74 -8.50 8.62
C ALA A 217 1.85 -7.37 8.03
N ASN A 218 1.30 -6.47 8.84
CA ASN A 218 0.49 -5.35 8.34
C ASN A 218 1.34 -4.24 7.71
N PHE A 219 2.55 -3.99 8.23
CA PHE A 219 3.53 -3.14 7.52
C PHE A 219 3.90 -3.77 6.18
N TYR A 220 4.19 -5.07 6.20
CA TYR A 220 4.52 -5.81 4.99
C TYR A 220 3.39 -5.77 3.95
N ALA A 221 2.13 -5.92 4.36
CA ALA A 221 0.96 -5.82 3.48
C ALA A 221 0.88 -4.46 2.77
N ILE A 222 1.15 -3.34 3.48
CA ILE A 222 1.18 -2.00 2.85
C ILE A 222 2.31 -1.91 1.81
N THR A 223 3.46 -2.54 2.07
CA THR A 223 4.55 -2.56 1.09
C THR A 223 4.21 -3.37 -0.16
N ARG A 224 3.13 -4.16 -0.17
CA ARG A 224 2.63 -4.85 -1.38
C ARG A 224 1.93 -3.90 -2.34
N TYR A 225 1.53 -2.72 -1.86
CA TYR A 225 1.07 -1.63 -2.71
C TYR A 225 2.25 -0.98 -3.45
N ASN A 226 3.34 -0.72 -2.72
CA ASN A 226 4.61 -0.24 -3.26
C ASN A 226 5.77 -0.78 -2.41
N TRP A 227 6.74 -1.47 -3.04
CA TRP A 227 7.88 -2.12 -2.37
C TRP A 227 8.86 -1.06 -1.81
N SER A 228 8.47 -0.36 -0.75
CA SER A 228 9.26 0.67 -0.09
C SER A 228 8.81 0.86 1.36
N SER A 229 9.77 0.83 2.29
CA SER A 229 9.55 1.13 3.71
C SER A 229 9.15 2.59 3.93
N TYR A 230 9.74 3.52 3.18
CA TYR A 230 9.39 4.94 3.21
C TYR A 230 7.95 5.18 2.77
N TYR A 231 7.51 4.51 1.69
CA TYR A 231 6.12 4.57 1.25
C TYR A 231 5.18 4.09 2.35
N ALA A 232 5.45 2.92 2.93
CA ALA A 232 4.59 2.34 3.95
C ALA A 232 4.49 3.25 5.18
N MET A 233 5.62 3.81 5.64
CA MET A 233 5.61 4.77 6.74
C MET A 233 4.87 6.06 6.40
N ALA A 234 5.05 6.62 5.20
CA ALA A 234 4.32 7.81 4.76
C ALA A 234 2.81 7.58 4.75
N VAL A 235 2.35 6.43 4.26
CA VAL A 235 0.94 6.01 4.32
C VAL A 235 0.43 5.97 5.76
N ILE A 236 1.16 5.27 6.65
CA ILE A 236 0.76 5.09 8.05
C ILE A 236 0.70 6.43 8.78
N GLU A 237 1.74 7.25 8.64
CA GLU A 237 1.84 8.53 9.33
C GLU A 237 0.83 9.55 8.79
N LEU A 238 0.63 9.62 7.48
CA LEU A 238 -0.38 10.48 6.87
C LEU A 238 -1.78 10.10 7.35
N GLY A 239 -2.12 8.81 7.32
CA GLY A 239 -3.40 8.30 7.81
C GLY A 239 -3.63 8.66 9.28
N ALA A 240 -2.64 8.41 10.13
CA ALA A 240 -2.69 8.75 11.54
C ALA A 240 -2.81 10.26 11.79
N ALA A 241 -2.11 11.09 11.01
CA ALA A 241 -2.22 12.55 11.10
C ALA A 241 -3.61 13.05 10.72
N VAL A 242 -4.21 12.51 9.65
CA VAL A 242 -5.59 12.85 9.26
C VAL A 242 -6.58 12.39 10.33
N ARG A 243 -6.42 11.20 10.89
CA ARG A 243 -7.28 10.70 11.98
C ARG A 243 -7.19 11.57 13.23
N ARG A 244 -6.00 12.08 13.60
CA ARG A 244 -5.82 12.98 14.75
C ARG A 244 -6.41 14.38 14.53
N ALA A 245 -6.44 14.84 13.27
CA ALA A 245 -6.99 16.14 12.92
C ALA A 245 -8.53 16.15 12.78
N ARG A 246 -9.16 14.98 12.90
CA ARG A 246 -10.62 14.79 12.90
C ARG A 246 -11.19 14.97 14.29
#